data_AF-A0A399QXP1-F1
#
_entry.id   AF-A0A399QXP1-F1
#
_cell.length_a   1.000
_cell.length_b   1.000
_cell.length_c   1.000
_cell.angle_alpha   90.00
_cell.angle_beta   90.00
_cell.angle_gamma   90.00
#
_symmetry.space_group_name_H-M   'P 1'
#
loop_
_entity.id
_entity.type
_entity.pdbx_description
1 polymer ?
#
loop_
_entity_poly.entity_id
_entity_poly.type
_entity_poly.pdbx_seq_one_letter_code
_entity_poly.pdbx_strand_id
1 'polypeptide(L)'
;MLTPRPPRQDLPSHQLQRWSPLPRKLDKAQRVTRALPLLIHGLLALGVAISAWFYAPAGMLLLTLAMGAVLLALASIDWRTFILPDPLNALLALLGIFMIWQHARADWLDHVIGGAAAYLALLCLELFYRHVRGIDALGRGDAKLAGALGLWLGWQIVPLLFLLAAGSGLIAVLIYSGLFRRTIGADTPIPFGPWMALSGWICWLVAPV
;
A
#
# COMPACT_ATOMS: atom_id res chain seq x y z
N MET A 1 -21.44 44.84 -7.40
CA MET A 1 -20.12 45.43 -7.69
C MET A 1 -19.45 44.57 -8.76
N LEU A 2 -19.53 45.00 -10.02
CA LEU A 2 -18.96 44.32 -11.18
C LEU A 2 -17.66 45.04 -11.52
N THR A 3 -16.52 44.36 -11.44
CA THR A 3 -15.24 44.92 -11.87
C THR A 3 -15.24 45.08 -13.40
N PRO A 4 -14.76 46.21 -13.96
CA PRO A 4 -14.80 46.43 -15.41
C PRO A 4 -13.90 45.41 -16.12
N ARG A 5 -14.39 44.84 -17.23
CA ARG A 5 -13.54 44.09 -18.16
C ARG A 5 -12.48 45.04 -18.72
N PRO A 6 -11.21 44.62 -18.82
CA PRO A 6 -10.20 45.44 -19.47
C PRO A 6 -10.56 45.66 -20.95
N PRO A 7 -10.12 46.76 -21.57
CA PRO A 7 -10.40 47.04 -22.98
C PRO A 7 -9.81 45.93 -23.86
N ARG A 8 -10.56 45.49 -24.88
CA ARG A 8 -9.97 44.72 -25.99
C ARG A 8 -8.95 45.64 -26.65
N GLN A 9 -7.68 45.44 -26.34
CA GLN A 9 -6.60 45.95 -27.16
C GLN A 9 -6.55 45.06 -28.41
N ASP A 10 -6.72 45.70 -29.56
CA ASP A 10 -6.60 45.08 -30.86
C ASP A 10 -5.13 44.74 -31.07
N LEU A 11 -4.73 43.57 -30.56
CA LEU A 11 -3.37 43.06 -30.69
C LEU A 11 -3.06 42.95 -32.19
N PRO A 12 -1.93 43.53 -32.66
CA PRO A 12 -1.62 43.53 -34.08
C PRO A 12 -1.48 42.10 -34.58
N SER A 13 -2.00 41.82 -35.78
CA SER A 13 -2.14 40.47 -36.35
C SER A 13 -0.84 39.65 -36.43
N HIS A 14 0.32 40.29 -36.35
CA HIS A 14 1.62 39.63 -36.28
C HIS A 14 1.93 38.98 -34.90
N GLN A 15 1.20 39.33 -33.84
CA GLN A 15 1.37 38.76 -32.48
C GLN A 15 0.49 37.52 -32.25
N LEU A 16 -0.57 37.32 -33.04
CA LEU A 16 -1.47 36.17 -32.94
C LEU A 16 -0.85 34.86 -33.50
N GLN A 17 0.29 34.96 -34.21
CA GLN A 17 1.02 33.81 -34.77
C GLN A 17 2.03 33.17 -33.79
N ARG A 18 2.19 33.70 -32.58
CA ARG A 18 3.18 33.22 -31.61
C ARG A 18 2.67 32.12 -30.67
N TRP A 19 1.53 31.50 -30.99
CA TRP A 19 1.11 30.24 -30.37
C TRP A 19 1.65 29.06 -31.18
N SER A 20 2.88 28.63 -30.87
CA SER A 20 3.38 27.34 -31.33
C SER A 20 2.76 26.23 -30.47
N PRO A 21 2.20 25.16 -31.06
CA PRO A 21 1.85 23.98 -30.27
C PRO A 21 3.13 23.47 -29.58
N LEU A 22 3.03 23.12 -28.30
CA LEU A 22 4.12 22.56 -27.52
C LEU A 22 4.87 21.49 -28.35
N PRO A 23 6.21 21.48 -28.39
CA PRO A 23 6.95 20.58 -29.25
C PRO A 23 6.58 19.12 -28.96
N ARG A 24 6.18 18.36 -30.00
CA ARG A 24 5.78 16.92 -29.96
C ARG A 24 6.66 16.00 -29.11
N LYS A 25 7.92 16.37 -28.84
CA LYS A 25 8.83 15.62 -27.94
C LYS A 25 8.39 15.68 -26.46
N LEU A 26 7.82 16.81 -26.00
CA LEU A 26 7.28 16.94 -24.64
C LEU A 26 6.04 16.06 -24.44
N ASP A 27 5.18 15.95 -25.45
CA ASP A 27 4.00 15.08 -25.45
C ASP A 27 4.34 13.59 -25.37
N LYS A 28 5.43 13.16 -26.02
CA LYS A 28 5.92 11.77 -25.93
C LYS A 28 6.52 11.50 -24.55
N ALA A 29 7.34 12.41 -24.03
CA ALA A 29 7.92 12.26 -22.69
C ALA A 29 6.83 12.17 -21.62
N GLN A 30 5.83 13.07 -21.64
CA GLN A 30 4.70 13.02 -20.70
C GLN A 30 3.86 11.75 -20.82
N ARG A 31 3.67 11.21 -22.04
CA ARG A 31 2.98 9.92 -22.22
C ARG A 31 3.76 8.75 -21.62
N VAL A 32 5.07 8.70 -21.81
CA VAL A 32 5.92 7.67 -21.22
C VAL A 32 5.90 7.75 -19.70
N THR A 33 6.00 8.96 -19.12
CA THR A 33 5.95 9.16 -17.66
C THR A 33 4.61 8.74 -17.05
N ARG A 34 3.50 8.91 -17.77
CA ARG A 34 2.17 8.46 -17.33
C ARG A 34 1.92 6.96 -17.53
N ALA A 35 2.55 6.34 -18.52
CA ALA A 35 2.42 4.92 -18.79
C ALA A 35 3.22 4.05 -17.81
N LEU A 36 4.38 4.53 -17.35
CA LEU A 36 5.25 3.80 -16.43
C LEU A 36 4.54 3.27 -15.16
N PRO A 37 3.78 4.07 -14.39
CA PRO A 37 3.07 3.56 -13.23
C PRO A 37 2.05 2.49 -13.63
N LEU A 38 1.32 2.66 -14.73
CA LEU A 38 0.33 1.67 -15.18
C LEU A 38 0.98 0.32 -15.50
N LEU A 39 2.15 0.34 -16.15
CA LEU A 39 2.92 -0.88 -16.43
C LEU A 39 3.36 -1.57 -15.14
N ILE A 40 3.88 -0.81 -14.17
CA ILE A 40 4.30 -1.37 -12.88
C ILE A 40 3.12 -2.02 -12.15
N HIS A 41 1.97 -1.35 -12.08
CA HIS A 41 0.78 -1.91 -11.42
C HIS A 41 0.26 -3.15 -12.16
N GLY A 42 0.30 -3.14 -13.51
CA GLY A 42 -0.06 -4.29 -14.32
C GLY A 42 0.84 -5.51 -14.07
N LEU A 43 2.17 -5.30 -13.96
CA LEU A 43 3.12 -6.36 -13.64
C LEU A 43 2.95 -6.89 -12.21
N LEU A 44 2.71 -6.01 -11.23
CA LEU A 44 2.43 -6.42 -9.86
C LEU A 44 1.12 -7.22 -9.76
N ALA A 45 0.06 -6.76 -10.43
CA ALA A 45 -1.21 -7.47 -10.49
C ALA A 45 -1.07 -8.84 -11.18
N LEU A 46 -0.27 -8.93 -12.24
CA LEU A 46 0.05 -10.19 -12.89
C LEU A 46 0.84 -11.13 -11.96
N GLY A 47 1.81 -10.61 -11.21
CA GLY A 47 2.55 -11.37 -10.20
C GLY A 47 1.64 -11.91 -9.09
N VAL A 48 0.71 -11.09 -8.60
CA VAL A 48 -0.35 -11.51 -7.66
C VAL A 48 -1.21 -12.61 -8.29
N ALA A 49 -1.67 -12.44 -9.53
CA ALA A 49 -2.50 -13.43 -10.20
C ALA A 49 -1.79 -14.77 -10.42
N ILE A 50 -0.53 -14.74 -10.89
CA ILE A 50 0.28 -15.94 -11.10
C ILE A 50 0.56 -16.64 -9.78
N SER A 51 1.01 -15.92 -8.75
CA SER A 51 1.29 -16.53 -7.44
C SER A 51 0.04 -17.10 -6.79
N ALA A 52 -1.12 -16.43 -6.89
CA ALA A 52 -2.39 -16.98 -6.44
C ALA A 52 -2.78 -18.25 -7.22
N TRP A 53 -2.58 -18.28 -8.54
CA TRP A 53 -2.90 -19.46 -9.35
C TRP A 53 -2.14 -20.71 -8.90
N PHE A 54 -0.88 -20.57 -8.49
CA PHE A 54 -0.04 -21.70 -8.07
C PHE A 54 -0.17 -22.06 -6.59
N TYR A 55 -0.40 -21.08 -5.71
CA TYR A 55 -0.29 -21.28 -4.26
C TYR A 55 -1.58 -21.01 -3.47
N ALA A 56 -2.66 -20.52 -4.10
CA ALA A 56 -3.91 -20.33 -3.37
C ALA A 56 -4.51 -21.67 -2.93
N PRO A 57 -5.14 -21.73 -1.74
CA PRO A 57 -5.83 -22.93 -1.29
C PRO A 57 -6.93 -23.36 -2.26
N ALA A 58 -7.18 -24.68 -2.32
CA ALA A 58 -8.24 -25.23 -3.14
C ALA A 58 -9.60 -24.58 -2.78
N GLY A 59 -10.30 -24.06 -3.79
CA GLY A 59 -11.58 -23.36 -3.61
C GLY A 59 -11.48 -21.88 -3.20
N MET A 60 -10.28 -21.38 -2.82
CA MET A 60 -10.10 -20.01 -2.33
C MET A 60 -9.45 -19.06 -3.34
N LEU A 61 -9.30 -19.45 -4.61
CA LEU A 61 -8.59 -18.65 -5.62
C LEU A 61 -9.19 -17.24 -5.75
N LEU A 62 -10.52 -17.11 -5.90
CA LEU A 62 -11.17 -15.80 -6.04
C LEU A 62 -10.98 -14.91 -4.81
N LEU A 63 -11.04 -15.51 -3.62
CA LEU A 63 -10.89 -14.79 -2.36
C LEU A 63 -9.44 -14.34 -2.15
N THR A 64 -8.48 -15.19 -2.54
CA THR A 64 -7.05 -14.87 -2.56
C THR A 64 -6.74 -13.75 -3.56
N LEU A 65 -7.32 -13.79 -4.76
CA LEU A 65 -7.17 -12.72 -5.74
C LEU A 65 -7.79 -11.39 -5.24
N ALA A 66 -8.94 -11.45 -4.57
CA ALA A 66 -9.56 -10.27 -3.97
C ALA A 66 -8.68 -9.67 -2.85
N MET A 67 -8.13 -10.50 -1.97
CA MET A 67 -7.15 -10.09 -0.97
C MET A 67 -5.94 -9.41 -1.63
N GLY A 68 -5.34 -10.05 -2.63
CA GLY A 68 -4.18 -9.52 -3.35
C GLY A 68 -4.47 -8.19 -4.05
N ALA A 69 -5.66 -8.02 -4.64
CA ALA A 69 -6.08 -6.78 -5.26
C ALA A 69 -6.23 -5.64 -4.24
N VAL A 70 -6.82 -5.91 -3.07
CA VAL A 70 -6.95 -4.92 -1.99
C VAL A 70 -5.59 -4.55 -1.41
N LEU A 71 -4.71 -5.53 -1.18
CA LEU A 71 -3.34 -5.29 -0.71
C LEU A 71 -2.52 -4.47 -1.70
N LEU A 72 -2.63 -4.76 -3.00
CA LEU A 72 -1.97 -3.98 -4.04
C LEU A 72 -2.49 -2.53 -4.06
N ALA A 73 -3.81 -2.34 -3.93
CA ALA A 73 -4.39 -1.00 -3.85
C ALA A 73 -3.91 -0.23 -2.61
N LEU A 74 -3.91 -0.87 -1.44
CA LEU A 74 -3.41 -0.29 -0.19
C LEU A 74 -1.92 0.10 -0.30
N ALA A 75 -1.07 -0.80 -0.80
CA ALA A 75 0.36 -0.54 -1.01
C ALA A 75 0.59 0.62 -1.99
N SER A 76 -0.15 0.65 -3.10
CA SER A 76 -0.04 1.71 -4.11
C SER A 76 -0.47 3.08 -3.60
N ILE A 77 -1.48 3.14 -2.73
CA ILE A 77 -1.94 4.38 -2.12
C ILE A 77 -0.94 4.82 -1.06
N ASP A 78 -0.53 3.91 -0.16
CA ASP A 78 0.41 4.25 0.91
C ASP A 78 1.75 4.75 0.36
N TRP A 79 2.29 4.12 -0.70
CA TRP A 79 3.51 4.57 -1.36
C TRP A 79 3.45 6.02 -1.87
N ARG A 80 2.25 6.52 -2.20
CA ARG A 80 2.06 7.87 -2.76
C ARG A 80 1.65 8.89 -1.71
N THR A 81 0.83 8.49 -0.74
CA THR A 81 0.16 9.42 0.18
C THR A 81 0.49 9.19 1.64
N PHE A 82 1.22 8.13 2.01
CA PHE A 82 1.52 7.76 3.41
C PHE A 82 0.25 7.59 4.26
N ILE A 83 -0.86 7.20 3.62
CA ILE A 83 -2.18 7.07 4.23
C ILE A 83 -2.77 5.77 3.74
N LEU A 84 -3.26 4.93 4.66
CA LEU A 84 -4.06 3.76 4.35
C LEU A 84 -5.56 4.10 4.49
N PRO A 85 -6.34 4.06 3.41
CA PRO A 85 -7.77 4.35 3.45
C PRO A 85 -8.54 3.37 4.31
N ASP A 86 -9.28 3.90 5.29
CA ASP A 86 -10.15 3.13 6.17
C ASP A 86 -11.13 2.19 5.42
N PRO A 87 -11.76 2.60 4.29
CA PRO A 87 -12.65 1.70 3.55
C PRO A 87 -11.95 0.46 2.99
N LEU A 88 -10.69 0.58 2.55
CA LEU A 88 -9.94 -0.55 2.00
C LEU A 88 -9.43 -1.48 3.10
N ASN A 89 -9.00 -0.94 4.24
CA ASN A 89 -8.68 -1.73 5.43
C ASN A 89 -9.92 -2.50 5.92
N ALA A 90 -11.08 -1.83 5.98
CA ALA A 90 -12.34 -2.46 6.34
C ALA A 90 -12.74 -3.55 5.34
N LEU A 91 -12.59 -3.29 4.03
CA LEU A 91 -12.84 -4.30 3.00
C LEU A 91 -11.95 -5.53 3.17
N LEU A 92 -10.65 -5.34 3.43
CA LEU A 92 -9.73 -6.44 3.70
C LEU A 92 -10.16 -7.26 4.92
N ALA A 93 -10.54 -6.60 6.02
CA ALA A 93 -11.03 -7.26 7.22
C ALA A 93 -12.34 -8.03 6.96
N LEU A 94 -13.28 -7.43 6.22
CA LEU A 94 -14.56 -8.09 5.87
C LEU A 94 -14.35 -9.32 5.00
N LEU A 95 -13.45 -9.26 4.02
CA LEU A 95 -13.07 -10.42 3.22
C LEU A 95 -12.41 -11.51 4.08
N GLY A 96 -11.61 -11.13 5.08
CA GLY A 96 -11.03 -12.06 6.06
C GLY A 96 -12.09 -12.73 6.93
N ILE A 97 -13.07 -11.96 7.43
CA ILE A 97 -14.22 -12.53 8.17
C ILE A 97 -15.01 -13.50 7.30
N PHE A 98 -15.22 -13.16 6.02
CA PHE A 98 -15.87 -14.03 5.07
C PHE A 98 -15.06 -15.32 4.80
N MET A 99 -13.74 -15.21 4.72
CA MET A 99 -12.82 -16.34 4.64
C MET A 99 -12.99 -17.27 5.85
N ILE A 100 -12.94 -16.73 7.07
CA ILE A 100 -13.15 -17.48 8.31
C ILE A 100 -14.52 -18.18 8.29
N TRP A 101 -15.56 -17.46 7.90
CA TRP A 101 -16.92 -18.01 7.84
C TRP A 101 -17.08 -19.13 6.81
N GLN A 102 -16.33 -19.15 5.71
CA GLN A 102 -16.45 -20.21 4.71
C GLN A 102 -15.48 -21.37 4.93
N HIS A 103 -14.26 -21.08 5.39
CA HIS A 103 -13.15 -22.03 5.30
C HIS A 103 -12.46 -22.34 6.64
N ALA A 104 -12.46 -21.39 7.59
CA ALA A 104 -11.75 -21.55 8.88
C ALA A 104 -12.67 -21.46 10.10
N ARG A 105 -13.87 -22.06 10.00
CA ARG A 105 -14.86 -22.03 11.11
C ARG A 105 -14.37 -22.73 12.37
N ALA A 106 -13.57 -23.78 12.25
CA ALA A 106 -13.06 -24.51 13.41
C ALA A 106 -12.08 -23.64 14.23
N ASP A 107 -11.28 -22.83 13.53
CA ASP A 107 -10.18 -22.05 14.10
C ASP A 107 -10.50 -20.55 14.20
N TRP A 108 -11.78 -20.18 14.17
CA TRP A 108 -12.20 -18.77 14.15
C TRP A 108 -11.61 -17.93 15.30
N LEU A 109 -11.40 -18.54 16.47
CA LEU A 109 -10.77 -17.89 17.62
C LEU A 109 -9.33 -17.51 17.31
N ASP A 110 -8.56 -18.37 16.63
CA ASP A 110 -7.17 -18.11 16.31
C ASP A 110 -7.02 -16.90 15.38
N HIS A 111 -7.97 -16.74 14.45
CA HIS A 111 -8.06 -15.58 13.56
C HIS A 111 -8.45 -14.30 14.28
N VAL A 112 -9.44 -14.35 15.18
CA VAL A 112 -9.84 -13.19 15.98
C VAL A 112 -8.71 -12.75 16.91
N ILE A 113 -8.03 -13.70 17.56
CA ILE A 113 -6.85 -13.44 18.37
C ILE A 113 -5.73 -12.88 17.49
N GLY A 114 -5.52 -13.43 16.30
CA GLY A 114 -4.52 -12.93 15.34
C GLY A 114 -4.78 -11.47 14.96
N GLY A 115 -6.02 -11.12 14.61
CA GLY A 115 -6.40 -9.76 14.29
C GLY A 115 -6.24 -8.80 15.46
N ALA A 116 -6.68 -9.19 16.65
CA ALA A 116 -6.52 -8.38 17.85
C ALA A 116 -5.04 -8.20 18.24
N ALA A 117 -4.27 -9.28 18.26
CA ALA A 117 -2.86 -9.28 18.63
C ALA A 117 -2.03 -8.45 17.65
N ALA A 118 -2.26 -8.58 16.34
CA ALA A 118 -1.56 -7.80 15.33
C ALA A 118 -1.88 -6.30 15.43
N TYR A 119 -3.16 -5.95 15.59
CA TYR A 119 -3.56 -4.55 15.78
C TYR A 119 -2.96 -3.95 17.05
N LEU A 120 -3.10 -4.64 18.18
CA LEU A 120 -2.63 -4.16 19.48
C LEU A 120 -1.10 -4.10 19.55
N ALA A 121 -0.38 -5.02 18.92
CA ALA A 121 1.08 -4.98 18.90
C ALA A 121 1.61 -3.69 18.27
N LEU A 122 1.10 -3.31 17.09
CA LEU A 122 1.51 -2.07 16.43
C LEU A 122 0.97 -0.82 17.14
N LEU A 123 -0.25 -0.86 17.67
CA LEU A 123 -0.79 0.25 18.45
C LEU A 123 0.04 0.50 19.72
N CYS A 124 0.43 -0.55 20.44
CA CYS A 124 1.29 -0.43 21.61
C CYS A 124 2.67 0.13 21.23
N LEU A 125 3.22 -0.31 20.09
CA LEU A 125 4.48 0.22 19.57
C LEU A 125 4.38 1.72 19.23
N GLU A 126 3.32 2.13 18.51
CA GLU A 126 3.01 3.54 18.21
C GLU A 126 2.96 4.36 19.49
N LEU A 127 2.14 3.93 20.46
CA LEU A 127 1.96 4.65 21.73
C LEU A 127 3.25 4.72 22.55
N PHE A 128 4.02 3.64 22.60
CA PHE A 128 5.30 3.59 23.30
C PHE A 128 6.32 4.56 22.68
N TYR A 129 6.49 4.53 21.36
CA TYR A 129 7.39 5.45 20.66
C TYR A 129 6.95 6.90 20.82
N ARG A 130 5.65 7.17 20.71
CA ARG A 130 5.09 8.50 20.94
C ARG A 130 5.36 8.98 22.36
N HIS A 131 5.24 8.11 23.36
CA HIS A 131 5.52 8.47 24.75
C HIS A 131 7.00 8.74 25.02
N VAL A 132 7.91 7.94 24.48
CA VAL A 132 9.36 8.03 24.77
C VAL A 132 10.06 9.09 23.91
N ARG A 133 9.69 9.21 22.63
CA ARG A 133 10.36 10.09 21.65
C ARG A 133 9.56 11.33 21.30
N GLY A 134 8.27 11.39 21.63
CA GLY A 134 7.39 12.49 21.22
C GLY A 134 7.09 12.51 19.71
N ILE A 135 7.42 11.44 18.98
CA ILE A 135 7.28 11.32 17.54
C ILE A 135 6.30 10.19 17.23
N ASP A 136 5.40 10.42 16.28
CA ASP A 136 4.54 9.38 15.73
C ASP A 136 5.37 8.51 14.77
N ALA A 137 5.95 7.44 15.30
CA ALA A 137 6.86 6.55 14.57
C ALA A 137 6.15 5.64 13.56
N LEU A 138 4.87 5.31 13.81
CA LEU A 138 4.08 4.41 12.98
C LEU A 138 2.65 4.94 12.85
N GLY A 139 2.05 4.84 11.67
CA GLY A 139 0.71 5.35 11.44
C GLY A 139 -0.36 4.41 11.98
N ARG A 140 -1.45 4.97 12.52
CA ARG A 140 -2.65 4.18 12.90
C ARG A 140 -3.22 3.33 11.76
N GLY A 141 -2.96 3.72 10.51
CA GLY A 141 -3.31 2.94 9.32
C GLY A 141 -2.60 1.59 9.28
N ASP A 142 -1.32 1.54 9.66
CA ASP A 142 -0.52 0.32 9.69
C ASP A 142 -1.06 -0.68 10.72
N ALA A 143 -1.46 -0.20 11.91
CA ALA A 143 -2.11 -1.02 12.92
C ALA A 143 -3.41 -1.65 12.38
N LYS A 144 -4.25 -0.88 11.68
CA LYS A 144 -5.48 -1.39 11.06
C LYS A 144 -5.20 -2.45 9.99
N LEU A 145 -4.20 -2.23 9.13
CA LEU A 145 -3.78 -3.22 8.13
C LEU A 145 -3.27 -4.50 8.80
N ALA A 146 -2.44 -4.39 9.83
CA ALA A 146 -1.95 -5.53 10.59
C ALA A 146 -3.09 -6.32 11.23
N GLY A 147 -4.06 -5.63 11.83
CA GLY A 147 -5.26 -6.26 12.38
C GLY A 147 -6.09 -6.98 11.32
N ALA A 148 -6.30 -6.35 10.16
CA ALA A 148 -6.99 -6.98 9.04
C ALA A 148 -6.23 -8.23 8.57
N LEU A 149 -4.91 -8.16 8.36
CA LEU A 149 -4.07 -9.31 7.99
C LEU A 149 -4.05 -10.40 9.06
N GLY A 150 -4.08 -10.04 10.35
CA GLY A 150 -4.18 -11.01 11.44
C GLY A 150 -5.46 -11.84 11.38
N LEU A 151 -6.58 -11.27 10.92
CA LEU A 151 -7.82 -12.04 10.66
C LEU A 151 -7.65 -13.05 9.53
N TRP A 152 -6.79 -12.79 8.55
CA TRP A 152 -6.51 -13.77 7.49
C TRP A 152 -5.57 -14.87 7.95
N LEU A 153 -4.58 -14.53 8.76
CA LEU A 153 -3.41 -15.39 8.98
C LEU A 153 -3.47 -16.20 10.29
N GLY A 154 -4.29 -15.79 11.26
CA GLY A 154 -4.26 -16.39 12.60
C GLY A 154 -3.04 -15.94 13.42
N TRP A 155 -3.12 -16.07 14.74
CA TRP A 155 -2.10 -15.54 15.64
C TRP A 155 -0.72 -16.19 15.51
N GLN A 156 -0.67 -17.45 15.07
CA GLN A 156 0.57 -18.21 14.92
C GLN A 156 1.49 -17.60 13.85
N ILE A 157 0.90 -17.00 12.82
CA ILE A 157 1.64 -16.44 11.67
C ILE A 157 1.95 -14.95 11.86
N VAL A 158 1.26 -14.24 12.78
CA VAL A 158 1.48 -12.81 13.06
C VAL A 158 2.96 -12.46 13.37
N PRO A 159 3.73 -13.24 14.14
CA PRO A 159 5.15 -12.96 14.34
C PRO A 159 5.97 -12.97 13.03
N LEU A 160 5.68 -13.93 12.15
CA LEU A 160 6.33 -14.01 10.84
C LEU A 160 5.93 -12.83 9.94
N LEU A 161 4.67 -12.42 9.99
CA LEU A 161 4.17 -11.22 9.30
C LEU A 161 5.00 -9.99 9.69
N PHE A 162 5.22 -9.74 10.98
CA PHE A 162 6.00 -8.59 11.40
C PHE A 162 7.48 -8.71 11.05
N LEU A 163 8.06 -9.91 11.17
CA LEU A 163 9.45 -10.15 10.81
C LEU A 163 9.72 -9.86 9.33
N LEU A 164 8.87 -10.37 8.45
CA LEU A 164 8.98 -10.16 7.00
C LEU A 164 8.71 -8.70 6.62
N ALA A 165 7.71 -8.04 7.24
CA ALA A 165 7.43 -6.63 7.00
C ALA A 165 8.61 -5.73 7.43
N ALA A 166 9.11 -5.90 8.65
CA ALA A 166 10.25 -5.14 9.16
C ALA A 166 11.55 -5.43 8.39
N GLY A 167 11.81 -6.71 8.08
CA GLY A 167 12.99 -7.14 7.35
C GLY A 167 13.01 -6.61 5.91
N SER A 168 11.90 -6.72 5.18
CA SER A 168 11.80 -6.20 3.81
C SER A 168 11.90 -4.67 3.75
N GLY A 169 11.25 -3.97 4.69
CA GLY A 169 11.40 -2.52 4.84
C GLY A 169 12.84 -2.10 5.14
N LEU A 170 13.51 -2.78 6.07
CA LEU A 170 14.91 -2.50 6.40
C LEU A 170 15.84 -2.73 5.20
N ILE A 171 15.69 -3.84 4.48
CA ILE A 171 16.47 -4.13 3.27
C ILE A 171 16.29 -3.03 2.23
N ALA A 172 15.05 -2.58 2.01
CA ALA A 172 14.77 -1.52 1.05
C ALA A 172 15.43 -0.19 1.42
N VAL A 173 15.39 0.17 2.71
CA VAL A 173 16.05 1.37 3.27
C VAL A 173 17.57 1.27 3.08
N LEU A 174 18.18 0.12 3.38
CA LEU A 174 19.61 -0.10 3.21
C LEU A 174 20.05 -0.01 1.75
N ILE A 175 19.30 -0.63 0.84
CA ILE A 175 19.56 -0.55 -0.60
C ILE A 175 19.45 0.89 -1.08
N TYR A 176 18.40 1.61 -0.69
CA TYR A 176 18.22 3.00 -1.09
C TYR A 176 19.34 3.91 -0.54
N SER A 177 19.68 3.78 0.74
CA SER A 177 20.75 4.58 1.35
C SER A 177 22.11 4.29 0.72
N GLY A 178 22.42 3.01 0.47
CA GLY A 178 23.68 2.58 -0.12
C GLY A 178 23.82 3.00 -1.59
N LEU A 179 22.76 2.85 -2.38
CA LEU A 179 22.78 3.13 -3.83
C LEU A 179 22.81 4.63 -4.12
N PHE A 180 22.08 5.43 -3.34
CA PHE A 180 21.98 6.87 -3.56
C PHE A 180 22.96 7.69 -2.70
N ARG A 181 23.78 7.04 -1.86
CA ARG A 181 24.66 7.68 -0.86
C ARG A 181 23.97 8.77 -0.06
N ARG A 182 22.66 8.63 0.12
CA ARG A 182 21.85 9.56 0.90
C ARG A 182 21.81 9.04 2.33
N THR A 183 22.19 9.90 3.25
CA THR A 183 21.88 9.73 4.66
C THR A 183 20.37 9.86 4.81
N ILE A 184 19.68 8.72 4.91
CA ILE A 184 18.30 8.70 5.39
C ILE A 184 18.40 9.07 6.87
N GLY A 185 18.05 10.31 7.21
CA GLY A 185 17.95 10.73 8.60
C GLY A 185 16.82 9.96 9.29
N ALA A 186 16.90 9.83 10.62
CA ALA A 186 15.88 9.16 11.42
C ALA A 186 14.46 9.75 11.22
N ASP A 187 14.37 10.99 10.74
CA ASP A 187 13.12 11.72 10.51
C ASP A 187 12.56 11.58 9.08
N THR A 188 13.18 10.75 8.22
CA THR A 188 12.67 10.53 6.87
C THR A 188 11.49 9.57 6.93
N PRO A 189 10.25 9.99 6.62
CA PRO A 189 9.09 9.10 6.67
C PRO A 189 9.21 8.06 5.56
N ILE A 190 9.09 6.78 5.92
CA ILE A 190 9.12 5.64 5.00
C ILE A 190 7.75 4.96 5.09
N PRO A 191 7.06 4.72 3.96
CA PRO A 191 5.76 4.06 3.99
C PRO A 191 5.94 2.59 4.36
N PHE A 192 5.36 2.18 5.49
CA PHE A 192 5.46 0.80 6.00
C PHE A 192 4.39 -0.12 5.39
N GLY A 193 3.26 0.44 4.94
CA GLY A 193 2.13 -0.28 4.36
C GLY A 193 2.49 -1.22 3.21
N PRO A 194 3.32 -0.83 2.21
CA PRO A 194 3.76 -1.70 1.13
C PRO A 194 4.50 -2.95 1.61
N TRP A 195 5.36 -2.80 2.62
CA TRP A 195 6.13 -3.90 3.18
C TRP A 195 5.26 -4.85 3.99
N MET A 196 4.29 -4.29 4.72
CA MET A 196 3.27 -5.08 5.42
C MET A 196 2.34 -5.81 4.46
N ALA A 197 1.92 -5.17 3.37
CA ALA A 197 1.09 -5.78 2.33
C ALA A 197 1.82 -6.92 1.62
N LEU A 198 3.10 -6.71 1.27
CA LEU A 198 3.96 -7.76 0.70
C LEU A 198 4.10 -8.94 1.66
N SER A 199 4.37 -8.66 2.95
CA SER A 199 4.47 -9.70 3.95
C SER A 199 3.17 -10.48 4.12
N GLY A 200 2.03 -9.80 4.18
CA GLY A 200 0.71 -10.43 4.30
C GLY A 200 0.41 -11.35 3.13
N TRP A 201 0.77 -10.92 1.91
CA TRP A 201 0.66 -11.75 0.71
C TRP A 201 1.51 -13.02 0.79
N ILE A 202 2.79 -12.89 1.16
CA ILE A 202 3.70 -14.03 1.28
C ILE A 202 3.22 -15.00 2.37
N CYS A 203 2.87 -14.49 3.55
CA CYS A 203 2.38 -15.31 4.66
C CYS A 203 1.13 -16.11 4.25
N TRP A 204 0.17 -15.47 3.56
CA TRP A 204 -1.05 -16.13 3.09
C TRP A 204 -0.76 -17.28 2.12
N LEU A 205 0.15 -17.07 1.16
CA LEU A 205 0.46 -18.10 0.15
C LEU A 205 1.30 -19.26 0.71
N VAL A 206 2.11 -19.03 1.75
CA VAL A 206 2.99 -20.06 2.32
C VAL A 206 2.29 -20.90 3.39
N ALA A 207 1.43 -20.27 4.20
CA ALA A 207 0.73 -20.93 5.30
C ALA A 207 -0.75 -20.53 5.29
N PRO A 208 -1.52 -20.98 4.30
CA PRO A 208 -2.95 -20.76 4.31
C PRO A 208 -3.66 -21.60 5.38
N VAL A 209 -4.85 -21.15 5.76
CA VAL A 209 -5.76 -21.84 6.69
C VAL A 209 -6.45 -23.04 6.06
#